data_AF-A0A7X9B585-F1
#
_entry.id   AF-A0A7X9B585-F1
#
_cell.length_a   1.000
_cell.length_b   1.000
_cell.length_c   1.000
_cell.angle_alpha   90.00
_cell.angle_beta   90.00
_cell.angle_gamma   90.00
#
_symmetry.space_group_name_H-M   'P 1'
#
loop_
_entity.id
_entity.type
_entity.pdbx_description
1 polymer ?
#
loop_
_entity_poly.entity_id
_entity_poly.type
_entity_poly.pdbx_seq_one_letter_code
_entity_poly.pdbx_strand_id
1 'polypeptide(L)'
;MTFRCLVAAVCFTSLAALAQDYNEQLDINSMFVKGELYIWNRISDFFDILRCGIGGGPGIGAEVALTEYAQLGAYTANVKGVDFPHFIPPLWLIQFYEKEPILNTHEGRYATVAYGPERKVSSESDDGAHFPRDPWDFRIQLHVALIHAYVSFKGAEIGDLIAGFVGWDPSDDDIKLDPIAVRRPVDQFGRGLSNVLFGVFEVPANILRVTEAEGDLPGVTKGVGLGLWRFLCREAVGVIEVVTFPFGWEPIIAPEYIWQKNQDSTWRVYRPSFHKRY
;
A
#
# COMPACT_ATOMS: atom_id res chain seq x y z
N MET A 1 15.94 -29.43 27.77
CA MET A 1 15.16 -30.44 27.01
C MET A 1 14.00 -29.81 26.22
N THR A 2 13.56 -28.60 26.57
CA THR A 2 12.40 -27.88 25.99
C THR A 2 12.63 -27.27 24.59
N PHE A 3 13.83 -26.78 24.27
CA PHE A 3 14.10 -26.11 22.97
C PHE A 3 14.05 -27.06 21.76
N ARG A 4 14.51 -28.31 21.92
CA ARG A 4 14.49 -29.32 20.85
C ARG A 4 13.08 -29.80 20.50
N CYS A 5 12.17 -29.83 21.48
CA CYS A 5 10.77 -30.19 21.25
C CYS A 5 10.00 -29.08 20.52
N LEU A 6 10.36 -27.81 20.76
CA LEU A 6 9.72 -26.67 20.11
C LEU A 6 10.15 -26.56 18.64
N VAL A 7 11.43 -26.76 18.33
CA VAL A 7 11.93 -26.85 16.94
C VAL A 7 11.31 -28.05 16.21
N ALA A 8 11.18 -29.21 16.86
CA ALA A 8 10.50 -30.36 16.26
C ALA A 8 9.01 -30.09 16.01
N ALA A 9 8.30 -29.48 16.96
CA ALA A 9 6.89 -29.12 16.80
C ALA A 9 6.67 -28.13 15.63
N VAL A 10 7.53 -27.11 15.49
CA VAL A 10 7.47 -26.14 14.38
C VAL A 10 7.77 -26.80 13.02
N CYS A 11 8.73 -27.73 12.96
CA CYS A 11 9.00 -28.49 11.75
C CYS A 11 7.87 -29.47 11.39
N PHE A 12 7.16 -30.02 12.38
CA PHE A 12 6.03 -30.93 12.13
C PHE A 12 4.74 -30.19 11.78
N THR A 13 4.50 -28.99 12.30
CA THR A 13 3.35 -28.16 11.92
C THR A 13 3.49 -27.60 10.52
N SER A 14 4.70 -27.21 10.10
CA SER A 14 4.95 -26.79 8.72
C SER A 14 4.87 -27.95 7.73
N LEU A 15 5.34 -29.15 8.11
CA LEU A 15 5.17 -30.36 7.29
C LEU A 15 3.72 -30.82 7.23
N ALA A 16 2.94 -30.67 8.31
CA ALA A 16 1.52 -31.01 8.34
C ALA A 16 0.68 -30.01 7.54
N ALA A 17 1.01 -28.71 7.59
CA ALA A 17 0.41 -27.69 6.73
C ALA A 17 0.71 -27.95 5.24
N LEU A 18 1.94 -28.38 4.93
CA LEU A 18 2.33 -28.84 3.58
C LEU A 18 1.66 -30.18 3.18
N ALA A 19 1.40 -31.07 4.14
CA ALA A 19 0.83 -32.39 3.88
C ALA A 19 -0.71 -32.41 3.85
N GLN A 20 -1.39 -31.40 4.41
CA GLN A 20 -2.85 -31.32 4.39
C GLN A 20 -3.41 -30.96 2.99
N ASP A 21 -2.53 -30.53 2.07
CA ASP A 21 -2.84 -30.14 0.68
C ASP A 21 -2.62 -31.29 -0.35
N TYR A 22 -2.37 -32.52 0.10
CA TYR A 22 -1.92 -33.65 -0.75
C TYR A 22 -2.98 -34.26 -1.71
N ASN A 23 -4.20 -33.73 -1.76
CA ASN A 23 -5.26 -34.20 -2.67
C ASN A 23 -5.45 -33.30 -3.91
N GLU A 24 -4.73 -32.20 -4.04
CA GLU A 24 -4.60 -31.51 -5.32
C GLU A 24 -3.50 -32.19 -6.14
N GLN A 25 -3.81 -32.63 -7.36
CA GLN A 25 -2.78 -32.93 -8.36
C GLN A 25 -1.76 -31.79 -8.33
N LEU A 26 -0.46 -32.10 -8.36
CA LEU A 26 0.65 -31.15 -8.43
C LEU A 26 0.51 -30.26 -9.67
N ASP A 27 -0.35 -29.25 -9.58
CA ASP A 27 -0.54 -28.23 -10.58
C ASP A 27 0.61 -27.25 -10.40
N ILE A 28 1.57 -27.33 -11.32
CA ILE A 28 2.74 -26.46 -11.34
C ILE A 28 2.30 -24.99 -11.27
N ASN A 29 1.14 -24.64 -11.86
CA ASN A 29 0.59 -23.30 -11.80
C ASN A 29 0.22 -22.91 -10.37
N SER A 30 -0.41 -23.80 -9.60
CA SER A 30 -0.80 -23.50 -8.21
C SER A 30 0.43 -23.27 -7.32
N MET A 31 1.51 -24.02 -7.54
CA MET A 31 2.78 -23.82 -6.85
C MET A 31 3.43 -22.48 -7.18
N PHE A 32 3.47 -22.10 -8.47
CA PHE A 32 4.01 -20.80 -8.89
C PHE A 32 3.23 -19.64 -8.26
N VAL A 33 1.89 -19.69 -8.34
CA VAL A 33 1.04 -18.62 -7.81
C VAL A 33 1.13 -18.53 -6.28
N LYS A 34 1.13 -19.67 -5.55
CA LYS A 34 1.32 -19.69 -4.09
C LYS A 34 2.70 -19.14 -3.70
N GLY A 35 3.75 -19.51 -4.43
CA GLY A 35 5.12 -19.04 -4.17
C GLY A 35 5.29 -17.54 -4.40
N GLU A 36 4.68 -17.01 -5.46
CA GLU A 36 4.71 -15.57 -5.72
C GLU A 36 3.85 -14.77 -4.75
N LEU A 37 2.68 -15.28 -4.36
CA LEU A 37 1.83 -14.67 -3.34
C LEU A 37 2.59 -14.54 -2.01
N TYR A 38 3.30 -15.59 -1.63
CA TYR A 38 4.17 -15.59 -0.46
C TYR A 38 5.23 -14.48 -0.55
N ILE A 39 5.93 -14.38 -1.68
CA ILE A 39 6.93 -13.32 -1.90
C ILE A 39 6.27 -11.93 -1.82
N TRP A 40 5.10 -11.78 -2.45
CA TRP A 40 4.37 -10.52 -2.49
C TRP A 40 3.94 -10.06 -1.11
N ASN A 41 3.40 -10.95 -0.28
CA ASN A 41 3.06 -10.63 1.10
C ASN A 41 4.29 -10.17 1.88
N ARG A 42 5.42 -10.89 1.79
CA ARG A 42 6.66 -10.46 2.47
C ARG A 42 7.20 -9.12 1.97
N ILE A 43 6.97 -8.79 0.71
CA ILE A 43 7.28 -7.47 0.16
C ILE A 43 6.32 -6.42 0.72
N SER A 44 5.03 -6.73 0.84
CA SER A 44 4.01 -5.84 1.43
C SER A 44 4.39 -5.47 2.86
N ASP A 45 4.54 -6.45 3.77
CA ASP A 45 4.82 -6.13 5.17
C ASP A 45 6.15 -5.39 5.31
N PHE A 46 7.17 -5.72 4.49
CA PHE A 46 8.43 -4.97 4.49
C PHE A 46 8.24 -3.47 4.25
N PHE A 47 7.31 -3.12 3.36
CA PHE A 47 7.00 -1.73 3.07
C PHE A 47 6.01 -1.10 4.06
N ASP A 48 5.16 -1.91 4.69
CA ASP A 48 4.23 -1.46 5.74
C ASP A 48 4.94 -1.11 7.04
N ILE A 49 6.15 -1.64 7.26
CA ILE A 49 7.04 -1.28 8.37
C ILE A 49 7.28 0.23 8.44
N LEU A 50 7.47 0.91 7.30
CA LEU A 50 7.92 2.31 7.28
C LEU A 50 6.77 3.29 7.05
N ARG A 51 6.46 4.08 8.08
CA ARG A 51 5.56 5.23 8.01
C ARG A 51 6.34 6.53 8.14
N CYS A 52 5.95 7.55 7.40
CA CYS A 52 6.54 8.87 7.55
C CYS A 52 5.47 9.96 7.43
N GLY A 53 5.82 11.19 7.75
CA GLY A 53 4.93 12.31 7.52
C GLY A 53 5.62 13.64 7.64
N ILE A 54 5.01 14.63 7.01
CA ILE A 54 5.50 16.00 6.99
C ILE A 54 4.38 16.93 7.43
N GLY A 55 4.71 17.99 8.14
CA GLY A 55 3.75 18.99 8.55
C GLY A 55 4.35 20.38 8.64
N GLY A 56 3.47 21.38 8.54
CA GLY A 56 3.81 22.79 8.62
C GLY A 56 3.04 23.48 9.74
N GLY A 57 3.71 24.37 10.48
CA GLY A 57 3.08 25.20 11.53
C GLY A 57 3.93 25.29 12.83
N PRO A 58 3.50 26.06 13.85
CA PRO A 58 4.47 26.53 14.84
C PRO A 58 4.70 25.62 16.06
N GLY A 59 5.94 25.25 16.31
CA GLY A 59 6.41 24.79 17.62
C GLY A 59 7.73 24.02 17.56
N ILE A 60 8.32 23.73 18.71
CA ILE A 60 9.71 23.29 18.85
C ILE A 60 9.77 21.88 19.43
N GLY A 61 10.36 20.93 18.70
CA GLY A 61 10.29 19.50 18.98
C GLY A 61 11.63 18.82 19.23
N ALA A 62 11.57 17.70 19.93
CA ALA A 62 12.43 16.54 19.80
C ALA A 62 11.68 15.37 20.43
N GLU A 63 11.54 14.25 19.75
CA GLU A 63 11.12 13.00 20.39
C GLU A 63 11.72 11.81 19.66
N VAL A 64 12.28 10.91 20.46
CA VAL A 64 12.63 9.54 20.08
C VAL A 64 11.77 8.65 20.96
N ALA A 65 10.88 7.88 20.36
CA ALA A 65 10.08 6.88 21.05
C ALA A 65 10.51 5.51 20.58
N LEU A 66 10.97 4.66 21.50
CA LEU A 66 11.27 3.24 21.22
C LEU A 66 10.00 2.40 21.27
N THR A 67 9.09 2.75 22.17
CA THR A 67 7.78 2.12 22.39
C THR A 67 6.86 3.13 23.09
N GLU A 68 5.64 2.72 23.44
CA GLU A 68 4.81 3.48 24.38
C GLU A 68 5.46 3.67 25.76
N TYR A 69 6.35 2.76 26.16
CA TYR A 69 6.97 2.73 27.49
C TYR A 69 8.26 3.55 27.58
N ALA A 70 9.02 3.60 26.48
CA ALA A 70 10.32 4.27 26.43
C ALA A 70 10.28 5.41 25.41
N GLN A 71 10.17 6.63 25.91
CA GLN A 71 10.11 7.84 25.11
C GLN A 71 11.06 8.88 25.69
N LEU A 72 11.79 9.57 24.84
CA LEU A 72 12.67 10.65 25.23
C LEU A 72 12.36 11.85 24.34
N GLY A 73 11.81 12.91 24.92
CA GLY A 73 11.38 14.04 24.11
C GLY A 73 11.18 15.33 24.89
N ALA A 74 11.05 16.43 24.16
CA ALA A 74 10.21 17.55 24.53
C ALA A 74 9.71 18.24 23.26
N TYR A 75 8.45 18.63 23.21
CA TYR A 75 7.85 19.26 22.05
C TYR A 75 6.97 20.46 22.43
N THR A 76 6.72 21.33 21.48
CA THR A 76 5.51 22.13 21.32
C THR A 76 5.22 22.15 19.83
N ALA A 77 3.98 22.15 19.38
CA ALA A 77 3.64 22.13 17.96
C ALA A 77 2.22 22.66 17.78
N ASN A 78 1.95 23.19 16.61
CA ASN A 78 0.66 23.60 16.10
C ASN A 78 0.83 23.32 14.61
N VAL A 79 0.53 22.09 14.20
CA VAL A 79 0.97 21.58 12.90
C VAL A 79 -0.24 21.15 12.12
N LYS A 80 -0.27 21.55 10.85
CA LYS A 80 -1.08 20.94 9.81
C LYS A 80 -0.15 20.14 8.94
N GLY A 81 -0.34 18.83 8.89
CA GLY A 81 0.51 17.92 8.17
C GLY A 81 -0.25 16.83 7.46
N VAL A 82 0.52 16.03 6.76
CA VAL A 82 0.07 14.85 6.05
C VAL A 82 1.00 13.73 6.45
N ASP A 83 0.42 12.61 6.85
CA ASP A 83 1.16 11.37 6.98
C ASP A 83 1.05 10.55 5.69
N PHE A 84 2.11 9.79 5.46
CA PHE A 84 2.22 8.81 4.40
C PHE A 84 2.33 7.47 5.11
N PRO A 85 1.24 6.69 5.16
CA PRO A 85 1.28 5.40 5.83
C PRO A 85 2.29 4.46 5.18
N HIS A 86 2.56 4.60 3.87
CA HIS A 86 3.52 3.82 3.10
C HIS A 86 4.23 4.76 2.11
N PHE A 87 5.57 4.72 2.04
CA PHE A 87 6.38 5.78 1.42
C PHE A 87 6.66 5.57 -0.10
N ILE A 88 6.42 4.40 -0.67
CA ILE A 88 6.97 4.03 -1.99
C ILE A 88 5.85 3.78 -3.02
N PRO A 89 5.78 4.54 -4.14
CA PRO A 89 4.99 4.15 -5.31
C PRO A 89 5.59 2.85 -5.91
N PRO A 90 4.80 1.81 -6.25
CA PRO A 90 3.36 1.77 -6.46
C PRO A 90 2.52 1.25 -5.28
N LEU A 91 3.00 1.31 -4.03
CA LEU A 91 2.32 0.74 -2.85
C LEU A 91 1.24 1.65 -2.24
N TRP A 92 1.22 2.94 -2.59
CA TRP A 92 0.02 3.80 -2.48
C TRP A 92 -1.27 3.15 -3.01
N LEU A 93 -1.15 2.18 -3.91
CA LEU A 93 -2.28 1.49 -4.50
C LEU A 93 -2.84 0.46 -3.51
N ILE A 94 -2.00 -0.22 -2.72
CA ILE A 94 -2.44 -1.13 -1.64
C ILE A 94 -3.42 -0.40 -0.70
N GLN A 95 -3.05 0.80 -0.22
CA GLN A 95 -3.93 1.67 0.58
C GLN A 95 -5.20 2.13 -0.15
N PHE A 96 -5.06 2.59 -1.40
CA PHE A 96 -6.20 2.94 -2.26
C PHE A 96 -7.18 1.75 -2.36
N TYR A 97 -6.69 0.53 -2.29
CA TYR A 97 -7.49 -0.67 -2.30
C TYR A 97 -8.02 -1.10 -0.93
N GLU A 98 -7.36 -0.77 0.17
CA GLU A 98 -7.82 -1.05 1.54
C GLU A 98 -8.89 -0.09 2.04
N LYS A 99 -9.19 1.00 1.30
CA LYS A 99 -9.99 2.16 1.74
C LYS A 99 -9.30 2.97 2.84
N GLU A 100 -8.01 2.75 3.06
CA GLU A 100 -7.24 3.67 3.87
C GLU A 100 -6.93 4.93 3.05
N PRO A 101 -6.96 6.12 3.68
CA PRO A 101 -6.57 7.33 2.98
C PRO A 101 -5.09 7.23 2.58
N ILE A 102 -4.79 7.47 1.30
CA ILE A 102 -3.39 7.57 0.80
C ILE A 102 -2.60 8.61 1.62
N LEU A 103 -3.32 9.61 2.09
CA LEU A 103 -2.84 10.73 2.89
C LEU A 103 -3.83 10.90 4.05
N ASN A 104 -3.39 10.75 5.30
CA ASN A 104 -4.20 11.23 6.42
C ASN A 104 -3.76 12.65 6.75
N THR A 105 -4.72 13.56 6.70
CA THR A 105 -4.50 14.92 7.14
C THR A 105 -4.43 14.94 8.66
N HIS A 106 -3.40 15.57 9.18
CA HIS A 106 -3.12 15.69 10.59
C HIS A 106 -3.18 17.16 10.99
N GLU A 107 -3.99 17.50 11.98
CA GLU A 107 -4.02 18.86 12.55
C GLU A 107 -4.06 18.77 14.07
N GLY A 108 -3.16 19.50 14.74
CA GLY A 108 -3.22 19.56 16.19
C GLY A 108 -2.19 20.45 16.86
N ARG A 109 -2.50 20.82 18.11
CA ARG A 109 -1.63 21.55 19.03
C ARG A 109 -0.95 20.57 19.99
N TYR A 110 0.37 20.66 20.19
CA TYR A 110 1.12 19.83 21.11
C TYR A 110 1.99 20.69 22.05
N ALA A 111 2.15 20.27 23.30
CA ALA A 111 3.29 20.61 24.16
C ALA A 111 3.55 19.46 25.18
N THR A 112 4.76 18.91 25.32
CA THR A 112 5.10 17.94 26.40
C THR A 112 6.59 17.78 26.62
N VAL A 113 6.92 17.18 27.76
CA VAL A 113 8.24 16.84 28.28
C VAL A 113 8.11 15.43 28.88
N ALA A 114 8.93 14.47 28.45
CA ALA A 114 8.63 13.04 28.63
C ALA A 114 9.67 12.24 29.43
N TYR A 115 9.19 11.34 30.31
CA TYR A 115 9.74 9.99 30.56
C TYR A 115 8.65 9.13 31.26
N GLY A 116 7.94 8.26 30.52
CA GLY A 116 6.87 7.36 31.01
C GLY A 116 5.46 7.99 31.13
N PRO A 117 4.33 7.23 31.20
CA PRO A 117 3.09 7.63 30.52
C PRO A 117 2.20 8.61 31.29
N GLU A 118 1.81 9.69 30.62
CA GLU A 118 0.40 10.14 30.49
C GLU A 118 0.24 10.72 29.07
N ARG A 119 -0.42 10.00 28.16
CA ARG A 119 -0.61 10.46 26.77
C ARG A 119 -2.00 10.05 26.25
N LYS A 120 -2.80 11.03 25.80
CA LYS A 120 -3.94 10.77 24.92
C LYS A 120 -3.40 10.59 23.50
N VAL A 121 -3.36 9.35 23.04
CA VAL A 121 -3.15 9.01 21.63
C VAL A 121 -4.54 8.82 21.04
N SER A 122 -4.89 9.61 20.04
CA SER A 122 -6.12 9.36 19.27
C SER A 122 -5.72 8.63 18.00
N SER A 123 -6.44 7.56 17.69
CA SER A 123 -6.41 6.86 16.40
C SER A 123 -7.17 7.60 15.31
N GLU A 124 -7.97 8.61 15.68
CA GLU A 124 -8.78 9.42 14.77
C GLU A 124 -8.21 10.85 14.65
N SER A 125 -8.37 11.46 13.47
CA SER A 125 -7.89 12.82 13.13
C SER A 125 -8.68 13.90 13.89
N ASP A 126 -8.58 13.89 15.21
CA ASP A 126 -9.24 14.83 16.09
C ASP A 126 -8.37 16.07 16.31
N ASP A 127 -9.03 17.21 16.47
CA ASP A 127 -8.41 18.50 16.78
C ASP A 127 -7.57 18.38 18.07
N GLY A 128 -6.24 18.23 17.93
CA GLY A 128 -5.30 18.07 19.05
C GLY A 128 -4.65 16.67 19.24
N ALA A 129 -4.87 15.72 18.33
CA ALA A 129 -4.36 14.34 18.41
C ALA A 129 -2.99 14.14 17.74
N HIS A 130 -1.91 13.69 18.40
CA HIS A 130 -0.55 13.59 17.81
C HIS A 130 -0.50 12.64 16.60
N PHE A 131 0.53 12.72 15.75
CA PHE A 131 0.71 11.74 14.67
C PHE A 131 0.48 10.31 15.21
N PRO A 132 -0.32 9.48 14.55
CA PRO A 132 -0.83 8.22 15.09
C PRO A 132 0.32 7.24 15.35
N ARG A 133 0.39 6.59 16.52
CA ARG A 133 1.47 5.68 16.94
C ARG A 133 0.92 4.44 17.63
N ASP A 134 1.42 3.28 17.28
CA ASP A 134 1.08 2.02 17.95
C ASP A 134 2.03 1.72 19.14
N PRO A 135 1.64 0.83 20.07
CA PRO A 135 2.40 0.54 21.30
C PRO A 135 3.86 0.13 21.09
N TRP A 136 4.13 -0.58 20.00
CA TRP A 136 5.43 -1.16 19.65
C TRP A 136 6.20 -0.36 18.60
N ASP A 137 5.72 0.82 18.23
CA ASP A 137 6.34 1.62 17.19
C ASP A 137 7.60 2.32 17.67
N PHE A 138 8.65 2.23 16.85
CA PHE A 138 9.82 3.06 16.98
C PHE A 138 9.65 4.33 16.15
N ARG A 139 9.64 5.50 16.79
CA ARG A 139 9.47 6.79 16.13
C ARG A 139 10.61 7.75 16.42
N ILE A 140 11.00 8.46 15.38
CA ILE A 140 11.82 9.65 15.46
C ILE A 140 11.03 10.81 14.87
N GLN A 141 10.86 11.88 15.64
CA GLN A 141 10.21 13.10 15.17
C GLN A 141 11.04 14.34 15.49
N LEU A 142 11.08 15.24 14.53
CA LEU A 142 11.87 16.45 14.58
C LEU A 142 11.05 17.61 14.05
N HIS A 143 10.92 18.66 14.86
CA HIS A 143 10.23 19.89 14.48
C HIS A 143 11.19 21.06 14.64
N VAL A 144 11.61 21.62 13.51
CA VAL A 144 12.53 22.74 13.41
C VAL A 144 11.84 23.88 12.67
N ALA A 145 11.75 25.04 13.33
CA ALA A 145 11.07 26.23 12.81
C ALA A 145 9.61 25.94 12.41
N LEU A 146 9.30 25.97 11.11
CA LEU A 146 7.97 25.75 10.58
C LEU A 146 7.79 24.34 9.97
N ILE A 147 8.83 23.50 10.00
CA ILE A 147 8.84 22.19 9.35
C ILE A 147 8.88 21.10 10.43
N HIS A 148 7.86 20.25 10.42
CA HIS A 148 7.79 19.04 11.22
C HIS A 148 7.95 17.84 10.30
N ALA A 149 8.88 16.94 10.61
CA ALA A 149 9.01 15.65 9.95
C ALA A 149 9.06 14.55 11.00
N TYR A 150 8.44 13.41 10.69
CA TYR A 150 8.60 12.20 11.50
C TYR A 150 8.76 10.97 10.63
N VAL A 151 9.43 9.98 11.19
CA VAL A 151 9.56 8.63 10.67
C VAL A 151 9.21 7.67 11.80
N SER A 152 8.38 6.68 11.50
CA SER A 152 7.90 5.67 12.42
C SER A 152 8.11 4.30 11.78
N PHE A 153 8.67 3.37 12.53
CA PHE A 153 8.79 1.97 12.19
C PHE A 153 7.77 1.20 13.01
N LYS A 154 6.87 0.50 12.34
CA LYS A 154 5.83 -0.29 13.01
C LYS A 154 6.41 -1.59 13.55
N GLY A 155 6.46 -1.72 14.88
CA GLY A 155 7.02 -2.92 15.51
C GLY A 155 6.19 -4.18 15.26
N ALA A 156 4.87 -4.03 15.12
CA ALA A 156 3.96 -5.12 14.79
C ALA A 156 4.27 -5.72 13.40
N GLU A 157 4.41 -4.88 12.37
CA GLU A 157 4.74 -5.34 11.01
C GLU A 157 6.13 -5.95 10.92
N ILE A 158 7.11 -5.46 11.72
CA ILE A 158 8.43 -6.13 11.80
C ILE A 158 8.26 -7.55 12.35
N GLY A 159 7.39 -7.71 13.36
CA GLY A 159 7.04 -9.01 13.92
C GLY A 159 6.35 -9.90 12.90
N ASP A 160 5.38 -9.35 12.16
CA ASP A 160 4.66 -10.07 11.11
C ASP A 160 5.59 -10.51 9.98
N LEU A 161 6.44 -9.62 9.47
CA LEU A 161 7.45 -9.92 8.46
C LEU A 161 8.33 -11.12 8.86
N ILE A 162 8.78 -11.14 10.12
CA ILE A 162 9.62 -12.23 10.65
C ILE A 162 8.80 -13.51 10.83
N ALA A 163 7.57 -13.41 11.32
CA ALA A 163 6.68 -14.55 11.51
C ALA A 163 6.30 -15.19 10.17
N GLY A 164 6.07 -14.41 9.12
CA GLY A 164 5.73 -14.95 7.81
C GLY A 164 6.89 -15.64 7.11
N PHE A 165 8.15 -15.36 7.47
CA PHE A 165 9.27 -16.20 7.01
C PHE A 165 9.16 -17.67 7.47
N VAL A 166 8.43 -17.93 8.56
CA VAL A 166 8.12 -19.29 9.04
C VAL A 166 6.68 -19.72 8.72
N GLY A 167 5.96 -18.94 7.91
CA GLY A 167 4.59 -19.21 7.50
C GLY A 167 3.55 -18.95 8.59
N TRP A 168 3.90 -18.16 9.61
CA TRP A 168 2.95 -17.73 10.63
C TRP A 168 2.56 -16.27 10.37
N ASP A 169 1.26 -16.01 10.34
CA ASP A 169 0.68 -14.68 10.14
C ASP A 169 -0.14 -14.30 11.39
N PRO A 170 0.46 -13.60 12.37
CA PRO A 170 -0.24 -13.07 13.54
C PRO A 170 -1.23 -11.95 13.23
N SER A 171 -1.00 -11.16 12.18
CA SER A 171 -1.82 -9.98 11.83
C SER A 171 -3.08 -10.34 11.04
N ASP A 172 -3.10 -11.51 10.39
CA ASP A 172 -4.15 -12.00 9.48
C ASP A 172 -4.47 -11.01 8.34
N ASP A 173 -3.43 -10.34 7.85
CA ASP A 173 -3.47 -9.37 6.76
C ASP A 173 -2.87 -9.90 5.45
N ASP A 174 -2.28 -11.10 5.45
CA ASP A 174 -1.77 -11.76 4.25
C ASP A 174 -2.84 -11.85 3.15
N ILE A 175 -2.45 -11.47 1.92
CA ILE A 175 -3.32 -11.65 0.76
C ILE A 175 -3.47 -13.15 0.50
N LYS A 176 -4.73 -13.59 0.38
CA LYS A 176 -5.10 -14.98 0.11
C LYS A 176 -5.79 -15.06 -1.25
N LEU A 177 -5.52 -16.16 -1.94
CA LEU A 177 -6.12 -16.42 -3.24
C LEU A 177 -7.57 -16.90 -3.06
N ASP A 178 -8.50 -16.25 -3.77
CA ASP A 178 -9.86 -16.76 -3.89
C ASP A 178 -9.85 -18.08 -4.70
N PRO A 179 -10.33 -19.20 -4.13
CA PRO A 179 -10.35 -20.48 -4.83
C PRO A 179 -11.42 -20.55 -5.94
N ILE A 180 -12.41 -19.66 -5.94
CA ILE A 180 -13.55 -19.67 -6.87
C ILE A 180 -13.37 -18.66 -8.02
N ALA A 181 -12.57 -17.61 -7.80
CA ALA A 181 -12.32 -16.58 -8.81
C ALA A 181 -11.67 -17.16 -10.08
N VAL A 182 -12.25 -16.85 -11.23
CA VAL A 182 -11.66 -17.17 -12.54
C VAL A 182 -10.44 -16.28 -12.77
N ARG A 183 -9.26 -16.90 -12.88
CA ARG A 183 -7.99 -16.18 -13.08
C ARG A 183 -7.62 -16.14 -14.54
N ARG A 184 -7.11 -14.99 -14.99
CA ARG A 184 -6.61 -14.81 -16.36
C ARG A 184 -5.22 -14.18 -16.38
N PRO A 185 -4.17 -14.93 -16.02
CA PRO A 185 -2.81 -14.40 -15.92
C PRO A 185 -2.29 -13.80 -17.23
N VAL A 186 -2.56 -14.50 -18.35
CA VAL A 186 -2.14 -14.06 -19.68
C VAL A 186 -2.83 -12.76 -20.08
N ASP A 187 -4.11 -12.62 -19.75
CA ASP A 187 -4.86 -11.38 -20.02
C ASP A 187 -4.30 -10.22 -19.20
N GLN A 188 -4.03 -10.44 -17.90
CA GLN A 188 -3.44 -9.42 -17.01
C GLN A 188 -2.05 -8.99 -17.48
N PHE A 189 -1.19 -9.96 -17.84
CA PHE A 189 0.12 -9.66 -18.41
C PHE A 189 0.00 -8.87 -19.72
N GLY A 190 -0.90 -9.28 -20.61
CA GLY A 190 -1.12 -8.64 -21.91
C GLY A 190 -1.57 -7.19 -21.78
N ARG A 191 -2.55 -6.90 -20.91
CA ARG A 191 -2.97 -5.51 -20.65
C ARG A 191 -1.91 -4.72 -19.91
N GLY A 192 -1.22 -5.31 -18.94
CA GLY A 192 -0.15 -4.64 -18.20
C GLY A 192 0.97 -4.20 -19.14
N LEU A 193 1.46 -5.12 -19.97
CA LEU A 193 2.48 -4.84 -20.96
C LEU A 193 2.00 -3.81 -22.00
N SER A 194 0.75 -3.90 -22.45
CA SER A 194 0.17 -2.91 -23.34
C SER A 194 0.12 -1.52 -22.70
N ASN A 195 -0.21 -1.43 -21.42
CA ASN A 195 -0.31 -0.17 -20.70
C ASN A 195 1.06 0.49 -20.52
N VAL A 196 2.10 -0.29 -20.22
CA VAL A 196 3.50 0.22 -20.11
C VAL A 196 4.07 0.62 -21.47
N LEU A 197 3.85 -0.18 -22.51
CA LEU A 197 4.47 0.09 -23.81
C LEU A 197 3.78 1.21 -24.57
N PHE A 198 2.45 1.31 -24.43
CA PHE A 198 1.64 2.20 -25.26
C PHE A 198 0.98 3.33 -24.48
N GLY A 199 1.09 3.37 -23.14
CA GLY A 199 0.44 4.36 -22.28
C GLY A 199 0.57 5.80 -22.76
N VAL A 200 1.73 6.14 -23.30
CA VAL A 200 2.05 7.47 -23.85
C VAL A 200 1.04 7.96 -24.91
N PHE A 201 0.42 7.05 -25.66
CA PHE A 201 -0.57 7.38 -26.69
C PHE A 201 -1.90 7.88 -26.13
N GLU A 202 -2.12 7.77 -24.82
CA GLU A 202 -3.29 8.33 -24.14
C GLU A 202 -3.29 9.87 -24.17
N VAL A 203 -2.11 10.51 -24.24
CA VAL A 203 -1.99 11.97 -24.36
C VAL A 203 -2.56 12.48 -25.70
N PRO A 204 -2.02 12.09 -26.87
CA PRO A 204 -2.57 12.54 -28.15
C PRO A 204 -4.02 12.07 -28.36
N ALA A 205 -4.38 10.86 -27.91
CA ALA A 205 -5.74 10.36 -28.03
C ALA A 205 -6.76 11.23 -27.27
N ASN A 206 -6.43 11.72 -26.07
CA ASN A 206 -7.33 12.61 -25.33
C ASN A 206 -7.39 14.03 -25.89
N ILE A 207 -6.29 14.55 -26.43
CA ILE A 207 -6.32 15.84 -27.14
C ILE A 207 -7.34 15.75 -28.29
N LEU A 208 -7.24 14.73 -29.14
CA LEU A 208 -8.16 14.54 -30.26
C LEU A 208 -9.62 14.39 -29.80
N ARG A 209 -9.88 13.55 -28.78
CA ARG A 209 -11.24 13.36 -28.24
C ARG A 209 -11.84 14.64 -27.66
N VAL A 210 -11.06 15.42 -26.92
CA VAL A 210 -11.55 16.69 -26.33
C VAL A 210 -11.70 17.77 -27.40
N THR A 211 -10.80 17.80 -28.40
CA THR A 211 -10.95 18.69 -29.55
C THR A 211 -12.25 18.41 -30.32
N GLU A 212 -12.57 17.14 -30.58
CA GLU A 212 -13.80 16.75 -31.27
C GLU A 212 -15.06 17.09 -30.47
N ALA A 213 -15.00 17.01 -29.14
CA ALA A 213 -16.16 17.24 -28.27
C ALA A 213 -16.38 18.72 -27.89
N GLU A 214 -15.30 19.47 -27.64
CA GLU A 214 -15.33 20.79 -27.01
C GLU A 214 -14.59 21.88 -27.81
N GLY A 215 -13.87 21.51 -28.88
CA GLY A 215 -13.11 22.41 -29.75
C GLY A 215 -11.62 22.52 -29.41
N ASP A 216 -10.87 23.26 -30.24
CA ASP A 216 -9.41 23.27 -30.24
C ASP A 216 -8.78 23.77 -28.91
N LEU A 217 -9.34 24.83 -28.32
CA LEU A 217 -8.81 25.41 -27.08
C LEU A 217 -8.96 24.46 -25.87
N PRO A 218 -10.14 23.85 -25.62
CA PRO A 218 -10.26 22.77 -24.65
C PRO A 218 -9.37 21.57 -24.94
N GLY A 219 -9.18 21.20 -26.22
CA GLY A 219 -8.30 20.10 -26.61
C GLY A 219 -6.85 20.29 -26.14
N VAL A 220 -6.28 21.49 -26.36
CA VAL A 220 -4.90 21.80 -25.97
C VAL A 220 -4.73 21.99 -24.46
N THR A 221 -5.77 22.41 -23.74
CA THR A 221 -5.70 22.65 -22.29
C THR A 221 -6.15 21.43 -21.50
N LYS A 222 -7.46 21.16 -21.51
CA LYS A 222 -8.10 20.04 -20.80
C LYS A 222 -7.68 18.68 -21.38
N GLY A 223 -7.57 18.56 -22.70
CA GLY A 223 -7.16 17.32 -23.35
C GLY A 223 -5.73 16.90 -22.99
N VAL A 224 -4.79 17.85 -22.95
CA VAL A 224 -3.40 17.58 -22.51
C VAL A 224 -3.37 17.17 -21.04
N GLY A 225 -4.01 17.94 -20.14
CA GLY A 225 -3.99 17.65 -18.71
C GLY A 225 -4.62 16.28 -18.38
N LEU A 226 -5.79 15.99 -18.95
CA LEU A 226 -6.46 14.70 -18.77
C LEU A 226 -5.68 13.54 -19.41
N GLY A 227 -5.09 13.78 -20.58
CA GLY A 227 -4.24 12.81 -21.26
C GLY A 227 -3.00 12.44 -20.46
N LEU A 228 -2.32 13.44 -19.88
CA LEU A 228 -1.15 13.24 -19.03
C LEU A 228 -1.51 12.47 -17.76
N TRP A 229 -2.63 12.82 -17.13
CA TRP A 229 -3.13 12.09 -15.96
C TRP A 229 -3.39 10.62 -16.28
N ARG A 230 -4.15 10.33 -17.35
CA ARG A 230 -4.47 8.95 -17.74
C ARG A 230 -3.22 8.17 -18.16
N PHE A 231 -2.26 8.82 -18.83
CA PHE A 231 -0.95 8.23 -19.13
C PHE A 231 -0.24 7.76 -17.85
N LEU A 232 -0.09 8.65 -16.85
CA LEU A 232 0.55 8.31 -15.59
C LEU A 232 -0.17 7.15 -14.86
N CYS A 233 -1.50 7.15 -14.87
CA CYS A 233 -2.28 6.05 -14.33
C CYS A 233 -2.03 4.73 -15.08
N ARG A 234 -1.99 4.74 -16.43
CA ARG A 234 -1.72 3.54 -17.22
C ARG A 234 -0.34 2.98 -16.97
N GLU A 235 0.70 3.82 -16.90
CA GLU A 235 2.06 3.37 -16.62
C GLU A 235 2.16 2.71 -15.24
N ALA A 236 1.62 3.37 -14.20
CA ALA A 236 1.63 2.84 -12.84
C ALA A 236 0.87 1.51 -12.73
N VAL A 237 -0.34 1.45 -13.29
CA VAL A 237 -1.17 0.24 -13.30
C VAL A 237 -0.54 -0.86 -14.17
N GLY A 238 0.05 -0.49 -15.29
CA GLY A 238 0.70 -1.42 -16.20
C GLY A 238 1.88 -2.13 -15.55
N VAL A 239 2.74 -1.40 -14.82
CA VAL A 239 3.84 -2.00 -14.05
C VAL A 239 3.30 -2.98 -13.02
N ILE A 240 2.23 -2.62 -12.31
CA ILE A 240 1.62 -3.51 -11.33
C ILE A 240 1.06 -4.75 -12.00
N GLU A 241 0.28 -4.63 -13.05
CA GLU A 241 -0.30 -5.77 -13.76
C GLU A 241 0.76 -6.68 -14.37
N VAL A 242 1.93 -6.14 -14.78
CA VAL A 242 3.08 -6.94 -15.23
C VAL A 242 3.77 -7.64 -14.07
N VAL A 243 3.91 -7.02 -12.91
CA VAL A 243 4.54 -7.65 -11.72
C VAL A 243 3.63 -8.69 -11.09
N THR A 244 2.31 -8.46 -11.11
CA THR A 244 1.30 -9.26 -10.41
C THR A 244 0.52 -10.20 -11.35
N PHE A 245 0.99 -10.35 -12.60
CA PHE A 245 0.27 -11.08 -13.64
C PHE A 245 -0.10 -12.52 -13.28
N PRO A 246 0.71 -13.32 -12.54
CA PRO A 246 0.40 -14.72 -12.31
C PRO A 246 -0.84 -14.92 -11.44
N PHE A 247 -1.27 -13.88 -10.71
CA PHE A 247 -2.52 -13.92 -9.96
C PHE A 247 -3.77 -13.85 -10.86
N GLY A 248 -3.66 -13.29 -12.08
CA GLY A 248 -4.73 -13.26 -13.07
C GLY A 248 -5.97 -12.45 -12.66
N TRP A 249 -5.77 -11.32 -12.01
CA TRP A 249 -6.80 -10.41 -11.51
C TRP A 249 -7.61 -9.70 -12.60
N GLU A 250 -8.77 -9.17 -12.20
CA GLU A 250 -9.61 -8.32 -13.06
C GLU A 250 -8.93 -6.97 -13.37
N PRO A 251 -9.28 -6.30 -14.49
CA PRO A 251 -8.68 -5.02 -14.86
C PRO A 251 -8.85 -3.93 -13.80
N ILE A 252 -7.75 -3.26 -13.46
CA ILE A 252 -7.77 -2.15 -12.50
C ILE A 252 -8.34 -0.87 -13.12
N ILE A 253 -8.17 -0.69 -14.43
CA ILE A 253 -8.64 0.50 -15.15
C ILE A 253 -9.55 0.10 -16.31
N ALA A 254 -10.58 0.92 -16.55
CA ALA A 254 -11.37 0.88 -17.77
C ALA A 254 -11.21 2.20 -18.54
N PRO A 255 -10.97 2.15 -19.87
CA PRO A 255 -10.79 0.94 -20.68
C PRO A 255 -9.45 0.22 -20.42
N GLU A 256 -9.46 -1.12 -20.42
CA GLU A 256 -8.29 -1.97 -20.11
C GLU A 256 -7.12 -1.76 -21.08
N TYR A 257 -7.44 -1.52 -22.36
CA TYR A 257 -6.48 -1.20 -23.42
C TYR A 257 -6.73 0.20 -23.97
N ILE A 258 -5.67 0.80 -24.49
CA ILE A 258 -5.70 2.13 -25.13
C ILE A 258 -6.54 2.13 -26.41
N TRP A 259 -6.50 1.00 -27.13
CA TRP A 259 -7.36 0.75 -28.29
C TRP A 259 -8.20 -0.48 -28.03
N GLN A 260 -9.48 -0.27 -27.75
CA GLN A 260 -10.45 -1.35 -27.56
C GLN A 260 -11.63 -1.11 -28.51
N LYS A 261 -12.14 -2.18 -29.13
CA LYS A 261 -13.17 -2.07 -30.19
C LYS A 261 -14.50 -1.50 -29.66
N ASN A 262 -14.82 -1.77 -28.40
CA ASN A 262 -16.02 -1.28 -27.70
C ASN A 262 -15.60 -0.44 -26.48
N GLN A 263 -14.85 0.65 -26.69
CA GLN A 263 -14.44 1.52 -25.58
C GLN A 263 -15.66 2.21 -24.96
N ASP A 264 -15.93 1.92 -23.68
CA ASP A 264 -16.68 2.84 -22.84
C ASP A 264 -15.88 4.15 -22.75
N SER A 265 -16.52 5.27 -23.08
CA SER A 265 -15.91 6.61 -23.01
C SER A 265 -15.60 7.05 -21.57
N THR A 266 -16.17 6.35 -20.59
CA THR A 266 -16.00 6.63 -19.17
C THR A 266 -14.74 5.98 -18.63
N TRP A 267 -13.76 6.81 -18.26
CA TRP A 267 -12.59 6.37 -17.50
C TRP A 267 -13.00 5.97 -16.09
N ARG A 268 -12.63 4.75 -15.68
CA ARG A 268 -12.89 4.24 -14.33
C ARG A 268 -11.66 3.54 -13.78
N VAL A 269 -11.48 3.65 -12.47
CA VAL A 269 -10.48 2.88 -11.72
C VAL A 269 -11.25 1.98 -10.77
N TYR A 270 -11.10 0.68 -10.92
CA TYR A 270 -11.70 -0.34 -10.09
C TYR A 270 -10.82 -0.67 -8.91
N ARG A 271 -11.47 -1.17 -7.85
CA ARG A 271 -10.77 -1.89 -6.80
C ARG A 271 -10.40 -3.28 -7.36
N PRO A 272 -9.14 -3.71 -7.27
CA PRO A 272 -8.67 -5.01 -7.66
C PRO A 272 -9.36 -6.11 -6.87
N SER A 273 -9.39 -7.28 -7.48
CA SER A 273 -10.04 -8.47 -6.94
C SER A 273 -9.34 -9.08 -5.72
N PHE A 274 -8.12 -8.68 -5.37
CA PHE A 274 -7.33 -9.32 -4.29
C PHE A 274 -7.82 -9.07 -2.86
N HIS A 275 -8.73 -8.12 -2.64
CA HIS A 275 -9.21 -7.72 -1.31
C HIS A 275 -10.72 -7.95 -1.08
N LYS A 276 -11.36 -8.87 -1.81
CA LYS A 276 -12.71 -9.30 -1.44
C LYS A 276 -12.62 -10.16 -0.17
N ARG A 277 -12.75 -9.54 1.01
CA ARG A 277 -13.14 -10.24 2.23
C ARG A 277 -14.50 -10.89 1.96
N TYR A 278 -14.54 -12.21 1.84
CA TYR A 278 -15.78 -12.98 1.79
C TYR A 278 -16.32 -13.21 3.19
#